data_AF-A0A1M7AGL7-F1
#
_entry.id   AF-A0A1M7AGL7-F1
#
_cell.length_a   1.000
_cell.length_b   1.000
_cell.length_c   1.000
_cell.angle_alpha   90.00
_cell.angle_beta   90.00
_cell.angle_gamma   90.00
#
_symmetry.space_group_name_H-M   'P 1'
#
loop_
_entity.id
_entity.type
_entity.pdbx_description
1 polymer ?
#
loop_
_entity_poly.entity_id
_entity_poly.type
_entity_poly.pdbx_seq_one_letter_code
_entity_poly.pdbx_strand_id
1 'polypeptide(L)'
;MSDHSALKKIRLNLARTKEFPNGSAQHGYEFTAPLDGSGHIDPVAWKKDRDHCRVRRFWAGEEEDIGHLVHRPGGSWAFRYDIDGDEDDEAGYRFGAHPFEPGEYVSIKDEDGDMHTFQVVTVLPV
;
A
#
# COMPACT_ATOMS: atom_id res chain seq x y z
N MET A 1 2.63 1.04 27.90
CA MET A 1 3.08 2.26 27.20
C MET A 1 2.88 1.95 25.73
N SER A 2 1.91 2.59 25.08
CA SER A 2 1.70 2.36 23.65
C SER A 2 2.84 3.05 22.92
N ASP A 3 3.75 2.25 22.35
CA ASP A 3 4.75 2.71 21.42
C ASP A 3 4.05 3.56 20.36
N HIS A 4 4.51 4.82 20.18
CA HIS A 4 4.11 5.58 19.01
C HIS A 4 4.81 4.90 17.82
N SER A 5 4.04 4.16 17.02
CA SER A 5 4.54 3.48 15.83
C SER A 5 5.09 4.52 14.85
N ALA A 6 6.41 4.63 14.80
CA ALA A 6 7.09 5.49 13.83
C ALA A 6 6.74 5.07 12.39
N LEU A 7 6.63 6.05 11.51
CA LEU A 7 6.33 5.82 10.10
C LEU A 7 7.36 4.88 9.46
N LYS A 8 6.85 3.95 8.65
CA LYS A 8 7.65 3.05 7.84
C LYS A 8 7.39 3.32 6.37
N LYS A 9 8.43 3.23 5.54
CA LYS A 9 8.33 3.15 4.09
C LYS A 9 8.28 1.68 3.69
N ILE A 10 7.18 1.29 3.07
CA ILE A 10 6.91 -0.07 2.60
C ILE A 10 7.03 -0.10 1.07
N ARG A 11 7.74 -1.10 0.54
CA ARG A 11 7.77 -1.38 -0.90
C ARG A 11 7.13 -2.72 -1.21
N LEU A 12 6.21 -2.70 -2.16
CA LEU A 12 5.54 -3.86 -2.71
C LEU A 12 5.95 -4.02 -4.18
N ASN A 13 6.30 -5.24 -4.59
CA ASN A 13 6.54 -5.57 -5.99
C ASN A 13 5.54 -6.62 -6.46
N LEU A 14 5.11 -6.54 -7.71
CA LEU A 14 4.17 -7.48 -8.32
C LEU A 14 4.73 -8.90 -8.21
N ALA A 15 3.93 -9.79 -7.61
CA ALA A 15 4.26 -11.21 -7.51
C ALA A 15 4.10 -11.89 -8.88
N ARG A 16 4.35 -13.20 -8.94
CA ARG A 16 4.29 -13.94 -10.20
C ARG A 16 2.87 -13.93 -10.78
N THR A 17 2.75 -13.54 -12.03
CA THR A 17 1.52 -13.63 -12.82
C THR A 17 1.79 -14.38 -14.13
N LYS A 18 0.76 -14.59 -14.94
CA LYS A 18 0.91 -15.20 -16.27
C LYS A 18 1.83 -14.38 -17.18
N GLU A 19 1.74 -13.05 -17.10
CA GLU A 19 2.53 -12.11 -17.90
C GLU A 19 3.92 -11.88 -17.29
N PHE A 20 4.01 -11.93 -15.96
CA PHE A 20 5.26 -11.78 -15.21
C PHE A 20 5.58 -13.06 -14.44
N PRO A 21 6.09 -14.12 -15.09
CA PRO A 21 6.32 -15.42 -14.44
C PRO A 21 7.35 -15.36 -13.29
N ASN A 22 8.20 -14.34 -13.27
CA ASN A 22 9.18 -14.10 -12.21
C ASN A 22 8.76 -12.97 -11.25
N GLY A 23 7.54 -12.45 -11.38
CA GLY A 23 7.13 -11.18 -10.78
C GLY A 23 7.78 -9.99 -11.47
N SER A 24 7.55 -8.79 -10.94
CA SER A 24 8.15 -7.58 -11.49
C SER A 24 8.47 -6.53 -10.43
N ALA A 25 9.74 -6.11 -10.38
CA ALA A 25 10.18 -5.01 -9.54
C ALA A 25 9.87 -3.62 -10.11
N GLN A 26 9.36 -3.58 -11.35
CA GLN A 26 8.96 -2.36 -12.07
C GLN A 26 7.43 -2.13 -12.04
N HIS A 27 6.69 -2.99 -11.32
CA HIS A 27 5.25 -2.87 -11.13
C HIS A 27 4.96 -3.04 -9.65
N GLY A 28 4.31 -2.06 -9.02
CA GLY A 28 4.08 -2.12 -7.59
C GLY A 28 3.80 -0.79 -6.93
N TYR A 29 4.00 -0.78 -5.62
CA TYR A 29 3.67 0.35 -4.75
C TYR A 29 4.81 0.65 -3.80
N GLU A 30 5.04 1.94 -3.54
CA GLU A 30 5.74 2.40 -2.34
C GLU A 30 4.80 3.29 -1.54
N PHE A 31 4.66 3.02 -0.25
CA PHE A 31 3.81 3.84 0.61
C PHE A 31 4.39 3.99 2.01
N THR A 32 3.96 5.04 2.68
CA THR A 32 4.32 5.31 4.07
C THR A 32 3.14 5.01 4.97
N ALA A 33 3.38 4.25 6.04
CA ALA A 33 2.36 3.94 7.04
C ALA A 33 2.98 3.69 8.42
N PRO A 34 2.30 4.04 9.52
CA PRO A 34 2.68 3.55 10.84
C PRO A 34 2.27 2.08 10.97
N LEU A 35 3.21 1.23 11.36
CA LEU A 35 2.98 -0.20 11.60
C LEU A 35 3.08 -0.51 13.09
N ASP A 36 2.16 -1.29 13.62
CA ASP A 36 2.20 -1.79 14.99
C ASP A 36 3.27 -2.88 15.19
N GLY A 37 3.40 -3.38 16.42
CA GLY A 37 4.37 -4.44 16.77
C GLY A 37 4.12 -5.78 16.08
N SER A 38 2.99 -5.95 15.41
CA SER A 38 2.64 -7.13 14.60
C SER A 38 2.73 -6.84 13.10
N GLY A 39 3.33 -5.72 12.69
CA GLY A 39 3.48 -5.33 11.28
C GLY A 39 2.18 -4.90 10.60
N HIS A 40 1.08 -4.67 11.32
CA HIS A 40 -0.18 -4.21 10.74
C HIS A 40 -0.26 -2.68 10.78
N ILE A 41 -1.00 -2.07 9.86
CA ILE A 41 -1.20 -0.61 9.87
C ILE A 41 -1.94 -0.22 11.16
N ASP A 42 -1.35 0.68 11.94
CA ASP A 42 -1.96 1.20 13.17
C ASP A 42 -2.97 2.30 12.82
N PRO A 43 -4.29 2.09 12.97
CA PRO A 43 -5.31 3.09 12.62
C PRO A 43 -5.28 4.32 13.52
N VAL A 44 -4.80 4.20 14.76
CA VAL A 44 -4.72 5.29 15.73
C VAL A 44 -3.53 6.20 15.40
N ALA A 45 -2.37 5.61 15.11
CA ALA A 45 -1.20 6.35 14.67
C ALA A 45 -1.43 6.97 13.28
N TRP A 46 -2.01 6.21 12.34
CA TRP A 46 -2.33 6.70 11.00
C TRP A 46 -3.18 7.97 11.06
N LYS A 47 -4.19 8.02 11.94
CA LYS A 47 -5.05 9.20 12.04
C LYS A 47 -4.28 10.48 12.44
N LYS A 48 -3.18 10.34 13.19
CA LYS A 48 -2.32 11.47 13.59
C LYS A 48 -1.37 11.90 12.47
N ASP A 49 -0.84 10.94 11.72
CA ASP A 49 0.22 11.16 10.73
C ASP A 49 -0.28 10.99 9.27
N ARG A 50 -1.59 11.05 9.05
CA ARG A 50 -2.21 10.73 7.74
C ARG A 50 -1.67 11.57 6.59
N ASP A 51 -1.33 12.84 6.85
CA ASP A 51 -0.81 13.77 5.84
C ASP A 51 0.60 13.36 5.36
N HIS A 52 1.30 12.52 6.14
CA HIS A 52 2.59 11.93 5.79
C HIS A 52 2.48 10.54 5.17
N CYS A 53 1.29 9.91 5.19
CA CYS A 53 1.06 8.56 4.68
C CYS A 53 0.82 8.57 3.16
N ARG A 54 1.83 8.99 2.40
CA ARG A 54 1.81 9.05 0.93
C ARG A 54 1.96 7.67 0.31
N VAL A 55 1.35 7.46 -0.85
CA VAL A 55 1.56 6.30 -1.72
C VAL A 55 2.00 6.75 -3.11
N ARG A 56 2.80 5.90 -3.74
CA ARG A 56 3.20 5.98 -5.13
C ARG A 56 2.96 4.62 -5.79
N ARG A 57 2.18 4.59 -6.87
CA ARG A 57 2.09 3.47 -7.79
C ARG A 57 3.13 3.67 -8.90
N PHE A 58 3.79 2.58 -9.28
CA PHE A 58 4.69 2.57 -10.44
C PHE A 58 4.36 1.36 -11.30
N TRP A 59 4.25 1.58 -12.61
CA TRP A 59 3.88 0.56 -13.59
C TRP A 59 4.72 0.80 -14.85
N ALA A 60 5.57 -0.16 -15.24
CA ALA A 60 6.70 0.10 -16.12
C ALA A 60 6.37 0.93 -17.38
N GLY A 61 6.91 2.15 -17.45
CA GLY A 61 6.73 3.06 -18.59
C GLY A 61 5.49 3.96 -18.53
N GLU A 62 4.65 3.81 -17.51
CA GLU A 62 3.55 4.72 -17.20
C GLU A 62 4.02 5.85 -16.25
N GLU A 63 3.25 6.93 -16.20
CA GLU A 63 3.43 7.97 -15.19
C GLU A 63 3.13 7.41 -13.79
N GLU A 64 3.83 7.91 -12.78
CA GLU A 64 3.66 7.42 -11.41
C GLU A 64 2.44 8.10 -10.76
N ASP A 65 1.46 7.30 -10.33
CA ASP A 65 0.30 7.84 -9.60
C ASP A 65 0.68 8.08 -8.14
N ILE A 66 0.42 9.29 -7.64
CA ILE A 66 0.71 9.67 -6.26
C ILE A 66 -0.60 9.95 -5.52
N GLY A 67 -0.66 9.48 -4.27
CA GLY A 67 -1.85 9.64 -3.44
C GLY A 67 -1.57 9.49 -1.96
N HIS A 68 -2.61 9.09 -1.24
CA HIS A 68 -2.58 8.84 0.20
C HIS A 68 -3.14 7.46 0.56
N LEU A 69 -2.58 6.88 1.61
CA LEU A 69 -3.19 5.76 2.32
C LEU A 69 -4.37 6.27 3.16
N VAL A 70 -5.57 5.73 2.94
CA VAL A 70 -6.80 6.12 3.62
C VAL A 70 -7.43 4.94 4.38
N HIS A 71 -7.96 5.22 5.57
CA HIS A 71 -8.75 4.27 6.35
C HIS A 71 -10.25 4.53 6.13
N ARG A 72 -10.97 3.53 5.62
CA ARG A 72 -12.39 3.65 5.26
C ARG A 72 -13.33 3.23 6.42
N PRO A 73 -14.59 3.69 6.41
CA PRO A 73 -15.62 3.11 7.27
C PRO A 73 -15.71 1.60 7.08
N GLY A 74 -15.72 0.85 8.17
CA GLY A 74 -15.71 -0.62 8.13
C GLY A 74 -14.33 -1.27 8.31
N GLY A 75 -13.26 -0.47 8.49
CA GLY A 75 -11.93 -0.98 8.87
C GLY A 75 -11.07 -1.43 7.69
N SER A 76 -11.52 -1.20 6.45
CA SER A 76 -10.70 -1.41 5.27
C SER A 76 -9.80 -0.21 5.01
N TRP A 77 -8.80 -0.43 4.18
CA TRP A 77 -7.78 0.54 3.83
C TRP A 77 -7.76 0.71 2.31
N ALA A 78 -7.20 1.80 1.82
CA ALA A 78 -7.11 2.05 0.39
C ALA A 78 -6.04 3.05 0.02
N PHE A 79 -5.72 3.08 -1.27
CA PHE A 79 -5.00 4.17 -1.87
C PHE A 79 -6.00 5.09 -2.58
N ARG A 80 -5.92 6.37 -2.29
CA ARG A 80 -6.66 7.43 -2.97
C ARG A 80 -5.65 8.32 -3.68
N TYR A 81 -5.72 8.39 -5.00
CA TYR A 81 -4.82 9.22 -5.80
C TYR A 81 -5.31 10.67 -5.86
N ASP A 82 -4.36 11.61 -5.96
CA ASP A 82 -4.63 13.05 -5.98
C ASP A 82 -4.78 13.57 -7.44
N ILE A 83 -5.26 12.74 -8.38
CA ILE A 83 -5.42 13.12 -9.79
C ILE A 83 -6.60 14.09 -9.97
N ASP A 84 -6.39 15.14 -10.76
CA ASP A 84 -7.37 16.20 -11.05
C ASP A 84 -8.42 15.65 -12.03
N GLY A 85 -9.39 14.89 -11.52
CA GLY A 85 -10.49 14.27 -12.26
C GLY A 85 -11.57 13.78 -11.31
N ASP A 86 -12.83 13.74 -11.77
CA ASP A 86 -14.00 13.23 -11.02
C ASP A 86 -13.94 11.70 -10.77
N GLU A 87 -12.80 11.08 -11.06
CA GLU A 87 -12.60 9.65 -10.93
C GLU A 87 -12.12 9.34 -9.51
N ASP A 88 -13.06 8.79 -8.73
CA ASP A 88 -12.86 8.14 -7.45
C ASP A 88 -12.04 6.83 -7.67
N ASP A 89 -10.91 6.92 -8.39
CA ASP A 89 -10.02 5.82 -8.76
C ASP A 89 -9.34 5.30 -7.52
N GLU A 90 -10.07 4.39 -6.89
CA GLU A 90 -9.79 3.90 -5.57
C GLU A 90 -9.28 2.47 -5.68
N ALA A 91 -7.96 2.29 -5.68
CA ALA A 91 -7.38 0.96 -5.54
C ALA A 91 -7.77 0.41 -4.15
N GLY A 92 -8.69 -0.56 -4.16
CA GLY A 92 -9.29 -1.14 -2.98
C GLY A 92 -8.36 -2.12 -2.29
N TYR A 93 -8.06 -1.87 -1.01
CA TYR A 93 -7.07 -2.65 -0.28
C TYR A 93 -7.70 -3.42 0.90
N ARG A 94 -7.47 -4.74 0.98
CA ARG A 94 -7.79 -5.54 2.18
C ARG A 94 -6.54 -5.77 3.04
N PHE A 95 -6.02 -4.69 3.63
CA PHE A 95 -4.77 -4.68 4.40
C PHE A 95 -4.90 -5.44 5.74
N GLY A 96 -6.13 -5.58 6.25
CA GLY A 96 -6.36 -6.05 7.62
C GLY A 96 -6.13 -7.54 7.89
N ALA A 97 -5.73 -8.33 6.89
CA ALA A 97 -5.53 -9.77 7.06
C ALA A 97 -4.06 -10.21 7.15
N HIS A 98 -3.12 -9.38 6.69
CA HIS A 98 -1.72 -9.76 6.54
C HIS A 98 -0.76 -8.66 7.02
N PRO A 99 0.34 -9.04 7.71
CA PRO A 99 1.34 -8.08 8.17
C PRO A 99 2.25 -7.59 7.04
N PHE A 100 2.78 -6.37 7.18
CA PHE A 100 3.84 -5.82 6.36
C PHE A 100 5.19 -6.28 6.87
N GLU A 101 5.56 -7.50 6.48
CA GLU A 101 6.87 -8.08 6.78
C GLU A 101 7.54 -8.50 5.47
N PRO A 102 8.85 -8.23 5.28
CA PRO A 102 9.55 -8.65 4.07
C PRO A 102 9.38 -10.15 3.80
N GLY A 103 8.93 -10.48 2.59
CA GLY A 103 8.63 -11.85 2.17
C GLY A 103 7.13 -12.19 2.16
N GLU A 104 6.31 -11.49 2.95
CA GLU A 104 4.86 -11.69 3.00
C GLU A 104 4.18 -11.21 1.71
N TYR A 105 2.97 -11.72 1.48
CA TYR A 105 2.17 -11.43 0.30
C TYR A 105 0.88 -10.73 0.66
N VAL A 106 0.50 -9.77 -0.17
CA VAL A 106 -0.69 -8.94 0.01
C VAL A 106 -1.39 -8.80 -1.32
N SER A 107 -2.72 -8.80 -1.30
CA SER A 107 -3.53 -8.64 -2.51
C SER A 107 -4.16 -7.26 -2.56
N ILE A 108 -4.06 -6.62 -3.71
CA ILE A 108 -4.56 -5.28 -3.98
C ILE A 108 -5.51 -5.37 -5.16
N LYS A 109 -6.70 -4.80 -5.01
CA LYS A 109 -7.65 -4.62 -6.10
C LYS A 109 -7.30 -3.32 -6.81
N ASP A 110 -7.03 -3.36 -8.11
CA ASP A 110 -6.86 -2.14 -8.90
C ASP A 110 -8.22 -1.47 -9.21
N GLU A 111 -8.17 -0.39 -10.01
CA GLU A 111 -9.33 0.40 -10.43
C GLU A 111 -10.30 -0.36 -11.35
N ASP A 112 -9.76 -1.20 -12.25
CA ASP A 112 -10.54 -2.10 -13.12
C ASP A 112 -11.22 -3.24 -12.33
N GLY A 113 -10.72 -3.47 -11.12
CA GLY A 113 -11.26 -4.41 -10.17
C GLY A 113 -10.59 -5.79 -10.18
N ASP A 114 -9.46 -5.89 -10.85
CA ASP A 114 -8.62 -7.07 -10.86
C ASP A 114 -7.80 -7.17 -9.58
N MET A 115 -7.67 -8.40 -9.09
CA MET A 115 -6.91 -8.70 -7.88
C MET A 115 -5.47 -9.09 -8.26
N HIS A 116 -4.53 -8.23 -7.89
CA HIS A 116 -3.09 -8.49 -8.06
C HIS A 116 -2.46 -8.87 -6.73
N THR A 117 -1.55 -9.83 -6.76
CA THR A 117 -0.77 -10.21 -5.58
C THR A 117 0.59 -9.53 -5.64
N PHE A 118 1.01 -8.95 -4.53
CA PHE A 118 2.30 -8.29 -4.38
C PHE A 118 3.06 -8.91 -3.23
N GLN A 119 4.38 -8.92 -3.34
CA GLN A 119 5.28 -9.30 -2.27
C GLN A 119 5.76 -8.03 -1.55
N VAL A 120 5.77 -8.05 -0.22
CA VAL A 120 6.46 -7.05 0.59
C VAL A 120 7.96 -7.26 0.44
N VAL A 121 8.66 -6.27 -0.13
CA VAL A 121 10.10 -6.37 -0.43
C VAL A 121 10.94 -5.66 0.61
N THR A 122 10.51 -4.48 1.07
CA THR A 122 11.21 -3.73 2.11
C THR A 122 10.24 -3.04 3.05
N VAL A 123 10.62 -2.97 4.32
CA VAL A 123 9.97 -2.16 5.36
C VAL A 123 11.06 -1.41 6.10
N LEU A 124 11.17 -0.11 5.87
CA LEU A 124 12.26 0.73 6.36
C LEU A 124 11.70 1.85 7.25
N PRO A 125 12.40 2.28 8.31
CA PRO A 125 12.03 3.51 9.01
C PRO A 125 12.12 4.72 8.05
N VAL A 126 11.20 5.68 8.20
CA VAL A 126 11.26 6.99 7.52
C VAL A 126 12.16 7.94 8.29
#